data_AF-A0AAW1R7H5-F1
#
_entry.id   AF-A0AAW1R7H5-F1
#
_cell.length_a   1.000
_cell.length_b   1.000
_cell.length_c   1.000
_cell.angle_alpha   90.00
_cell.angle_beta   90.00
_cell.angle_gamma   90.00
#
_symmetry.space_group_name_H-M   'P 1'
#
loop_
_entity.id
_entity.type
_entity.pdbx_description
1 polymer ?
#
loop_
_entity_poly.entity_id
_entity_poly.type
_entity_poly.pdbx_seq_one_letter_code
_entity_poly.pdbx_strand_id
1 'polypeptide(L)'
;MQSRNPASRRRPPVSKLTIRHVLYLLILHCIGSAIICGAANFAIACAMYRTRAAGPYLWNISNTLAGDAGVTVIVQVILTWVIDTALVCGDVRRGIIAPLSASSQPRTKNLWSRIKLCFLSPDMDIFAPGLTLLQRIWRLICSAIRGLILCVPVFCIWWPIAIGMLYGIGSSRSGSEVRYNKWPAPELFKLVYGFTMGLVTTPVYSYTALKAMGRTFERDAELTTQY
;
A
#
# COMPACT_ATOMS: atom_id res chain seq x y z
N MET A 1 10.66 -25.60 30.36
CA MET A 1 10.44 -25.04 29.00
C MET A 1 11.44 -23.93 28.77
N GLN A 2 12.50 -24.15 27.97
CA GLN A 2 13.46 -23.09 27.61
C GLN A 2 12.72 -21.99 26.84
N SER A 3 12.69 -20.77 27.38
CA SER A 3 12.23 -19.60 26.63
C SER A 3 13.21 -19.37 25.48
N ARG A 4 12.85 -19.85 24.28
CA ARG A 4 13.63 -19.62 23.07
C ARG A 4 13.77 -18.11 22.88
N ASN A 5 14.99 -17.60 23.03
CA ASN A 5 15.30 -16.19 22.92
C ASN A 5 14.81 -15.65 21.56
N PRO A 6 13.89 -14.67 21.51
CA PRO A 6 13.31 -14.17 20.25
C PRO A 6 14.35 -13.56 19.29
N ALA A 7 15.54 -13.21 19.80
CA ALA A 7 16.68 -12.78 18.98
C ALA A 7 17.17 -13.88 18.02
N SER A 8 17.05 -15.17 18.39
CA SER A 8 17.57 -16.31 17.61
C SER A 8 16.86 -16.56 16.27
N ARG A 9 15.67 -15.96 16.04
CA ARG A 9 14.90 -16.17 14.80
C ARG A 9 15.13 -15.11 13.73
N ARG A 10 15.75 -13.98 14.06
CA ARG A 10 15.90 -12.88 13.11
C ARG A 10 17.04 -13.19 12.14
N ARG A 11 16.76 -13.07 10.83
CA ARG A 11 17.79 -13.22 9.79
C ARG A 11 18.59 -11.92 9.66
N PRO A 12 19.91 -11.98 9.41
CA PRO A 12 20.71 -10.78 9.21
C PRO A 12 20.29 -10.03 7.93
N PRO A 13 20.48 -8.70 7.87
CA PRO A 13 20.22 -7.93 6.67
C PRO A 13 21.03 -8.42 5.47
N VAL A 14 20.42 -8.44 4.29
CA VAL A 14 21.10 -8.79 3.04
C VAL A 14 21.25 -7.56 2.14
N SER A 15 22.40 -7.43 1.47
CA SER A 15 22.71 -6.27 0.61
C SER A 15 22.04 -6.29 -0.77
N LYS A 16 21.61 -7.47 -1.23
CA LYS A 16 21.02 -7.67 -2.55
C LYS A 16 19.68 -8.41 -2.45
N LEU A 17 18.78 -8.13 -3.39
CA LEU A 17 17.55 -8.88 -3.56
C LEU A 17 17.88 -10.34 -3.90
N THR A 18 17.50 -11.25 -3.01
CA THR A 18 17.61 -12.69 -3.29
C THR A 18 16.36 -13.20 -4.02
N ILE A 19 16.43 -14.37 -4.64
CA ILE A 19 15.28 -15.00 -5.31
C ILE A 19 14.07 -15.15 -4.36
N ARG A 20 14.31 -15.40 -3.06
CA ARG A 20 13.26 -15.45 -2.05
C ARG A 20 12.54 -14.11 -1.90
N HIS A 21 13.26 -13.00 -1.96
CA HIS A 21 12.64 -11.67 -1.91
C HIS A 21 11.85 -11.40 -3.19
N VAL A 22 12.37 -11.78 -4.35
CA VAL A 22 11.66 -11.59 -5.63
C VAL A 22 10.35 -12.38 -5.63
N LEU A 23 10.38 -13.67 -5.27
CA LEU A 23 9.18 -14.49 -5.18
C LEU A 23 8.20 -13.96 -4.13
N TYR A 24 8.70 -13.54 -2.97
CA TYR A 24 7.87 -12.94 -1.92
C TYR A 24 7.20 -11.64 -2.39
N LEU A 25 7.93 -10.75 -3.07
CA LEU A 25 7.38 -9.50 -3.58
C LEU A 25 6.40 -9.72 -4.74
N LEU A 26 6.71 -10.64 -5.66
CA LEU A 26 5.92 -10.86 -6.87
C LEU A 26 4.66 -11.68 -6.59
N ILE A 27 4.76 -12.76 -5.82
CA ILE A 27 3.63 -13.66 -5.60
C ILE A 27 2.72 -13.09 -4.50
N LEU A 28 3.27 -12.79 -3.32
CA LEU A 28 2.46 -12.38 -2.18
C LEU A 28 2.06 -10.91 -2.29
N HIS A 29 3.04 -10.03 -2.52
CA HIS A 29 2.86 -8.58 -2.49
C HIS A 29 2.64 -7.94 -3.85
N CYS A 30 2.33 -8.71 -4.88
CA CYS A 30 1.91 -8.16 -6.18
C CYS A 30 0.69 -8.92 -6.67
N ILE A 31 0.79 -10.21 -6.98
CA ILE A 31 -0.38 -11.00 -7.43
C ILE A 31 -1.41 -11.16 -6.31
N GLY A 32 -0.98 -11.62 -5.13
CA GLY A 32 -1.86 -11.85 -3.98
C GLY A 32 -2.58 -10.56 -3.55
N SER A 33 -1.83 -9.47 -3.42
CA SER A 33 -2.40 -8.17 -3.07
C SER A 33 -3.31 -7.60 -4.16
N ALA A 34 -2.95 -7.75 -5.45
CA ALA A 34 -3.82 -7.35 -6.56
C ALA A 34 -5.18 -8.06 -6.52
N ILE A 35 -5.20 -9.38 -6.29
CA ILE A 35 -6.44 -10.15 -6.17
C ILE A 35 -7.29 -9.62 -5.01
N ILE A 36 -6.69 -9.42 -3.83
CA ILE A 36 -7.40 -8.93 -2.65
C ILE A 36 -7.95 -7.52 -2.88
N CYS A 37 -7.13 -6.60 -3.40
CA CYS A 37 -7.55 -5.24 -3.69
C CYS A 37 -8.66 -5.18 -4.76
N GLY A 38 -8.55 -5.97 -5.82
CA GLY A 38 -9.58 -6.07 -6.85
C GLY A 38 -10.88 -6.64 -6.31
N ALA A 39 -10.81 -7.74 -5.56
CA ALA A 39 -11.98 -8.38 -4.96
C ALA A 39 -12.69 -7.48 -3.95
N ALA A 40 -11.95 -6.77 -3.09
CA ALA A 40 -12.53 -5.84 -2.12
C ALA A 40 -13.28 -4.69 -2.81
N ASN A 41 -12.67 -4.09 -3.84
CA ASN A 41 -13.31 -3.03 -4.62
C ASN A 41 -14.53 -3.52 -5.38
N PHE A 42 -14.47 -4.71 -5.97
CA PHE A 42 -15.59 -5.35 -6.63
C PHE A 42 -16.76 -5.61 -5.66
N ALA A 43 -16.47 -6.10 -4.46
CA ALA A 43 -17.49 -6.36 -3.44
C ALA A 43 -18.18 -5.07 -2.99
N ILE A 44 -17.42 -4.00 -2.73
CA ILE A 44 -17.96 -2.67 -2.40
C ILE A 44 -18.80 -2.14 -3.56
N ALA A 45 -18.32 -2.25 -4.79
CA ALA A 45 -19.05 -1.83 -5.99
C ALA A 45 -20.37 -2.61 -6.16
N CYS A 46 -20.36 -3.93 -5.94
CA CYS A 46 -21.57 -4.74 -5.96
C CYS A 46 -22.56 -4.26 -4.90
N ALA A 47 -22.11 -4.00 -3.67
CA ALA A 47 -22.97 -3.51 -2.60
C ALA A 47 -23.57 -2.12 -2.92
N MET A 48 -22.80 -1.23 -3.54
CA MET A 48 -23.22 0.13 -3.85
C MET A 48 -24.11 0.22 -5.10
N TYR A 49 -23.76 -0.49 -6.17
CA TYR A 49 -24.40 -0.32 -7.47
C TYR A 49 -25.60 -1.25 -7.67
N ARG A 50 -25.62 -2.43 -7.05
CA ARG A 50 -26.77 -3.35 -7.17
C ARG A 50 -27.95 -2.95 -6.31
N THR A 51 -27.72 -2.19 -5.24
CA THR A 51 -28.78 -1.76 -4.33
C THR A 51 -29.53 -0.52 -4.82
N ARG A 52 -29.12 0.08 -5.95
CA ARG A 52 -29.71 1.30 -6.49
C ARG A 52 -30.43 1.04 -7.82
N ALA A 53 -31.67 1.53 -7.92
CA ALA A 53 -32.50 1.40 -9.14
C ALA A 53 -31.98 2.26 -10.32
N ALA A 54 -31.34 3.40 -10.02
CA ALA A 54 -30.63 4.21 -11.00
C ALA A 54 -29.13 3.87 -10.92
N GLY A 55 -28.60 3.15 -11.92
CA GLY A 55 -27.17 2.84 -11.99
C GLY A 55 -26.27 4.10 -12.03
N PRO A 56 -24.96 3.94 -11.79
CA PRO A 56 -24.04 5.06 -11.63
C PRO A 56 -23.90 5.93 -12.88
N TYR A 57 -23.58 7.20 -12.64
CA TYR A 57 -23.23 8.18 -13.66
C TYR A 57 -21.76 8.54 -13.50
N LEU A 58 -21.10 8.96 -14.58
CA LEU A 58 -19.70 9.34 -14.48
C LEU A 58 -19.50 10.56 -13.58
N TRP A 59 -20.28 11.63 -13.79
CA TRP A 59 -20.05 12.93 -13.15
C TRP A 59 -21.14 13.37 -12.16
N ASN A 60 -22.36 12.85 -12.28
CA ASN A 60 -23.47 13.25 -11.41
C ASN A 60 -23.16 13.00 -9.92
N ILE A 61 -23.10 14.08 -9.12
CA ILE A 61 -22.68 14.09 -7.72
C ILE A 61 -23.47 13.09 -6.85
N SER A 62 -24.77 12.90 -7.11
CA SER A 62 -25.60 11.99 -6.31
C SER A 62 -25.20 10.51 -6.47
N ASN A 63 -24.57 10.15 -7.60
CA ASN A 63 -24.22 8.78 -7.96
C ASN A 63 -22.94 8.72 -8.82
N THR A 64 -21.90 9.45 -8.40
CA THR A 64 -20.69 9.66 -9.22
C THR A 64 -19.74 8.48 -9.13
N LEU A 65 -19.49 7.83 -10.28
CA LEU A 65 -18.45 6.83 -10.43
C LEU A 65 -17.06 7.46 -10.34
N ALA A 66 -16.89 8.70 -10.83
CA ALA A 66 -15.63 9.41 -10.76
C ALA A 66 -15.24 9.79 -9.32
N GLY A 67 -16.21 10.28 -8.54
CA GLY A 67 -16.00 10.59 -7.12
C GLY A 67 -15.70 9.33 -6.31
N ASP A 68 -16.45 8.25 -6.52
CA ASP A 68 -16.19 6.95 -5.89
C ASP A 68 -14.77 6.43 -6.21
N ALA A 69 -14.37 6.44 -7.49
CA ALA A 69 -13.01 6.07 -7.88
C ALA A 69 -11.94 6.97 -7.25
N GLY A 70 -12.21 8.27 -7.12
CA GLY A 70 -11.28 9.22 -6.48
C GLY A 70 -11.07 8.94 -5.00
N VAL A 71 -12.16 8.75 -4.24
CA VAL A 71 -12.10 8.38 -2.83
C VAL A 71 -11.43 7.02 -2.65
N THR A 72 -11.66 6.10 -3.58
CA THR A 72 -11.03 4.77 -3.57
C THR A 72 -9.52 4.86 -3.56
N VAL A 73 -8.91 5.71 -4.41
CA VAL A 73 -7.44 5.86 -4.42
C VAL A 73 -6.95 6.30 -3.05
N ILE A 74 -7.60 7.30 -2.46
CA ILE A 74 -7.18 7.88 -1.18
C ILE A 74 -7.24 6.83 -0.08
N VAL A 75 -8.39 6.20 0.08
CA VAL A 75 -8.61 5.21 1.14
C VAL A 75 -7.72 3.98 0.91
N GLN A 76 -7.66 3.46 -0.31
CA GLN A 76 -6.89 2.26 -0.62
C GLN A 76 -5.39 2.50 -0.43
N VAL A 77 -4.82 3.59 -0.95
CA VAL A 77 -3.38 3.84 -0.82
C VAL A 77 -2.98 3.95 0.66
N ILE A 78 -3.78 4.63 1.48
CA ILE A 78 -3.52 4.76 2.93
C ILE A 78 -3.62 3.40 3.62
N LEU A 79 -4.72 2.68 3.42
CA LEU A 79 -4.95 1.39 4.09
C LEU A 79 -3.95 0.32 3.65
N THR A 80 -3.72 0.19 2.34
CA THR A 80 -2.78 -0.77 1.79
C THR A 80 -1.35 -0.47 2.26
N TRP A 81 -0.95 0.81 2.35
CA TRP A 81 0.32 1.18 2.95
C TRP A 81 0.45 0.66 4.39
N VAL A 82 -0.56 0.93 5.23
CA VAL A 82 -0.56 0.51 6.65
C VAL A 82 -0.53 -1.02 6.78
N ILE A 83 -1.34 -1.73 6.00
CA ILE A 83 -1.48 -3.18 6.08
C ILE A 83 -0.20 -3.88 5.58
N ASP A 84 0.27 -3.55 4.38
CA ASP A 84 1.43 -4.24 3.79
C ASP A 84 2.71 -3.99 4.58
N THR A 85 2.92 -2.76 5.05
CA THR A 85 4.10 -2.45 5.86
C THR A 85 4.06 -3.20 7.18
N ALA A 86 2.90 -3.29 7.84
CA ALA A 86 2.73 -4.08 9.04
C ALA A 86 2.97 -5.59 8.82
N LEU A 87 2.46 -6.14 7.70
CA LEU A 87 2.66 -7.55 7.34
C LEU A 87 4.14 -7.86 7.12
N VAL A 88 4.84 -7.04 6.32
CA VAL A 88 6.28 -7.22 6.05
C VAL A 88 7.11 -7.08 7.33
N CYS A 89 6.84 -6.09 8.16
CA CYS A 89 7.51 -5.95 9.46
C CYS A 89 7.28 -7.21 10.32
N GLY A 90 6.06 -7.75 10.33
CA GLY A 90 5.72 -9.01 10.99
C GLY A 90 6.52 -10.22 10.47
N ASP A 91 6.60 -10.36 9.15
CA ASP A 91 7.31 -11.46 8.50
C ASP A 91 8.83 -11.40 8.72
N VAL A 92 9.40 -10.19 8.72
CA VAL A 92 10.80 -9.96 9.11
C VAL A 92 11.03 -10.32 10.58
N ARG A 93 10.15 -9.91 11.50
CA ARG A 93 10.26 -10.26 12.93
C ARG A 93 10.20 -11.78 13.16
N ARG A 94 9.40 -12.49 12.37
CA ARG A 94 9.27 -13.95 12.42
C ARG A 94 10.42 -14.68 11.73
N GLY A 95 11.30 -13.97 11.02
CA GLY A 95 12.40 -14.56 10.26
C GLY A 95 11.98 -15.26 8.97
N ILE A 96 10.76 -14.99 8.47
CA ILE A 96 10.24 -15.57 7.22
C ILE A 96 11.06 -15.04 6.04
N ILE A 97 11.30 -13.72 6.04
CA ILE A 97 12.10 -13.00 5.05
C ILE A 97 13.21 -12.22 5.75
N ALA A 98 14.37 -12.08 5.10
CA ALA A 98 15.45 -11.25 5.62
C ALA A 98 15.14 -9.77 5.32
N PRO A 99 15.52 -8.84 6.20
CA PRO A 99 15.43 -7.43 5.87
C PRO A 99 16.48 -7.06 4.80
N LEU A 100 16.23 -6.01 4.04
CA LEU A 100 17.18 -5.50 3.05
C LEU A 100 18.05 -4.41 3.68
N SER A 101 19.36 -4.54 3.55
CA SER A 101 20.31 -3.53 3.99
C SER A 101 19.97 -2.17 3.39
N ALA A 102 19.98 -1.15 4.23
CA ALA A 102 19.74 0.23 3.82
C ALA A 102 21.05 1.00 3.85
N SER A 103 22.05 0.52 3.10
CA SER A 103 23.45 0.96 3.14
C SER A 103 23.72 2.42 2.70
N SER A 104 22.72 3.29 2.67
CA SER A 104 22.86 4.65 2.15
C SER A 104 22.19 5.66 3.06
N GLN A 105 22.90 6.07 4.11
CA GLN A 105 22.63 7.37 4.74
C GLN A 105 22.82 8.45 3.67
N PRO A 106 21.80 9.26 3.36
CA PRO A 106 21.98 10.31 2.37
C PRO A 106 23.04 11.31 2.87
N ARG A 107 24.12 11.47 2.10
CA ARG A 107 25.23 12.37 2.42
C ARG A 107 24.82 13.86 2.34
N THR A 108 23.69 14.16 1.69
CA THR A 108 23.18 15.52 1.47
C THR A 108 21.86 15.78 2.21
N LYS A 109 21.68 17.02 2.70
CA LYS A 109 20.50 17.45 3.49
C LYS A 109 19.42 18.15 2.63
N ASN A 110 19.09 17.63 1.45
CA ASN A 110 18.07 18.22 0.57
C ASN A 110 16.65 17.67 0.86
N LEU A 111 15.61 18.26 0.25
CA LEU A 111 14.22 17.83 0.44
C LEU A 111 13.99 16.35 0.09
N TRP A 112 14.60 15.88 -1.00
CA TRP A 112 14.49 14.49 -1.44
C TRP A 112 15.08 13.50 -0.44
N SER A 113 16.20 13.84 0.20
CA SER A 113 16.76 13.01 1.25
C SER A 113 15.84 12.97 2.48
N ARG A 114 15.19 14.08 2.85
CA ARG A 114 14.19 14.11 3.93
C ARG A 114 12.97 13.23 3.61
N ILE A 115 12.44 13.30 2.38
CA ILE A 115 11.32 12.46 1.94
C ILE A 115 11.73 10.97 1.98
N LYS A 116 12.89 10.63 1.41
CA LYS A 116 13.42 9.26 1.43
C LYS A 116 13.59 8.75 2.86
N LEU A 117 14.13 9.57 3.76
CA LEU A 117 14.29 9.24 5.17
C LEU A 117 12.94 9.01 5.84
N CYS A 118 11.93 9.83 5.55
CA CYS A 118 10.58 9.67 6.08
C CYS A 118 10.02 8.27 5.78
N PHE A 119 10.18 7.78 4.55
CA PHE A 119 9.74 6.44 4.14
C PHE A 119 10.61 5.28 4.64
N LEU A 120 11.84 5.57 5.07
CA LEU A 120 12.80 4.58 5.61
C LEU A 120 12.97 4.71 7.13
N SER A 121 12.01 5.34 7.80
CA SER A 121 12.10 5.57 9.24
C SER A 121 11.74 4.30 10.04
N PRO A 122 12.34 4.10 11.23
CA PRO A 122 12.10 2.91 12.08
C PRO A 122 10.67 2.80 12.65
N ASP A 123 9.87 3.86 12.58
CA ASP A 123 8.48 3.90 13.03
C ASP A 123 7.50 3.19 12.07
N MET A 124 8.00 2.65 10.96
CA MET A 124 7.26 1.77 10.04
C MET A 124 6.71 0.52 10.72
N ASP A 125 7.40 0.00 11.75
CA ASP A 125 6.92 -1.16 12.50
C ASP A 125 5.89 -0.75 13.56
N ILE A 126 4.61 -0.75 13.20
CA ILE A 126 3.49 -0.40 14.09
C ILE A 126 3.37 -1.38 15.26
N PHE A 127 3.71 -2.66 15.03
CA PHE A 127 3.50 -3.76 15.98
C PHE A 127 4.81 -4.25 16.61
N ALA A 128 5.80 -3.36 16.73
CA ALA A 128 7.04 -3.71 17.41
C ALA A 128 6.77 -4.10 18.88
N PRO A 129 7.43 -5.16 19.40
CA PRO A 129 7.28 -5.55 20.78
C PRO A 129 7.81 -4.45 21.72
N GLY A 130 7.20 -4.30 22.89
CA GLY A 130 7.61 -3.31 23.90
C GLY A 130 7.05 -1.89 23.70
N LEU A 131 6.20 -1.66 22.68
CA LEU A 131 5.55 -0.36 22.47
C LEU A 131 4.31 -0.16 23.33
N THR A 132 4.16 1.06 23.87
CA THR A 132 2.92 1.52 24.52
C THR A 132 1.81 1.77 23.50
N LEU A 133 0.55 1.82 23.93
CA LEU A 133 -0.59 2.08 23.04
C LEU A 133 -0.46 3.43 22.32
N LEU A 134 -0.05 4.47 23.04
CA LEU A 134 0.15 5.80 22.47
C LEU A 134 1.23 5.80 21.39
N GLN A 135 2.32 5.06 21.60
CA GLN A 135 3.36 4.88 20.57
C GLN A 135 2.83 4.13 19.35
N ARG A 136 1.97 3.12 19.52
CA ARG A 136 1.35 2.42 18.39
C ARG A 136 0.43 3.33 17.58
N ILE A 137 -0.39 4.14 18.25
CA ILE A 137 -1.25 5.13 17.61
C ILE A 137 -0.41 6.17 16.85
N TRP A 138 0.66 6.67 17.48
CA TRP A 138 1.58 7.59 16.82
C TRP A 138 2.20 6.98 15.55
N ARG A 139 2.70 5.73 15.63
CA ARG A 139 3.23 5.01 14.47
C ARG A 139 2.18 4.78 13.38
N LEU A 140 0.94 4.47 13.77
CA LEU A 140 -0.18 4.33 12.84
C LEU A 140 -0.46 5.65 12.11
N ILE A 141 -0.50 6.78 12.83
CA ILE A 141 -0.67 8.11 12.25
C ILE A 141 0.48 8.42 11.28
N CYS A 142 1.74 8.19 11.69
CA CYS A 142 2.89 8.41 10.81
C CYS A 142 2.82 7.50 9.57
N SER A 143 2.34 6.26 9.70
CA SER A 143 2.12 5.35 8.57
C SER A 143 1.00 5.87 7.65
N ALA A 144 -0.11 6.35 8.20
CA ALA A 144 -1.20 6.94 7.42
C ALA A 144 -0.75 8.21 6.66
N ILE A 145 0.09 9.05 7.28
CA ILE A 145 0.66 10.24 6.63
C ILE A 145 1.55 9.85 5.44
N ARG A 146 2.36 8.80 5.56
CA ARG A 146 3.16 8.27 4.44
C ARG A 146 2.29 7.78 3.30
N GLY A 147 1.24 7.03 3.63
CA GLY A 147 0.21 6.63 2.67
C GLY A 147 -0.42 7.84 1.97
N LEU A 148 -0.77 8.89 2.72
CA LEU A 148 -1.33 10.12 2.15
C LEU A 148 -0.35 10.86 1.23
N ILE A 149 0.93 10.93 1.58
CA ILE A 149 1.97 11.51 0.70
C ILE A 149 2.05 10.72 -0.62
N LEU A 150 2.01 9.39 -0.54
CA LEU A 150 2.09 8.52 -1.71
C LEU A 150 0.79 8.49 -2.52
N CYS A 151 -0.33 8.80 -1.89
CA CYS A 151 -1.61 8.94 -2.56
C CYS A 151 -1.59 10.04 -3.61
N VAL A 152 -0.87 11.15 -3.39
CA VAL A 152 -0.84 12.28 -4.34
C VAL A 152 -0.37 11.84 -5.74
N PRO A 153 0.82 11.25 -5.93
CA PRO A 153 1.25 10.81 -7.25
C PRO A 153 0.39 9.66 -7.80
N VAL A 154 -0.09 8.74 -6.95
CA VAL A 154 -0.97 7.65 -7.41
C VAL A 154 -2.29 8.23 -7.93
N PHE A 155 -2.90 9.17 -7.22
CA PHE A 155 -4.14 9.83 -7.62
C PHE A 155 -3.96 10.58 -8.94
N CYS A 156 -2.93 11.42 -9.05
CA CYS A 156 -2.66 12.21 -10.26
C CYS A 156 -2.45 11.36 -11.52
N ILE A 157 -2.06 10.08 -11.38
CA ILE A 157 -1.84 9.17 -12.50
C ILE A 157 -3.06 8.25 -12.70
N TRP A 158 -3.44 7.49 -11.68
CA TRP A 158 -4.44 6.42 -11.80
C TRP A 158 -5.84 6.95 -12.02
N TRP A 159 -6.20 8.04 -11.34
CA TRP A 159 -7.55 8.59 -11.43
C TRP A 159 -7.83 9.17 -12.82
N PRO A 160 -7.03 10.10 -13.40
CA PRO A 160 -7.30 10.63 -14.73
C PRO A 160 -7.32 9.56 -15.82
N ILE A 161 -6.42 8.57 -15.75
CA ILE A 161 -6.37 7.46 -16.71
C ILE A 161 -7.67 6.65 -16.66
N ALA A 162 -8.15 6.31 -15.45
CA ALA A 162 -9.40 5.58 -15.28
C ALA A 162 -10.62 6.38 -15.76
N ILE A 163 -10.70 7.67 -15.42
CA ILE A 163 -11.79 8.53 -15.88
C ILE A 163 -11.76 8.70 -17.39
N GLY A 164 -10.57 8.84 -18.01
CA GLY A 164 -10.43 8.90 -19.46
C GLY A 164 -10.94 7.64 -20.15
N MET A 165 -10.62 6.46 -19.63
CA MET A 165 -11.15 5.19 -20.14
C MET A 165 -12.67 5.09 -19.98
N LEU A 166 -13.20 5.45 -18.80
CA LEU A 166 -14.65 5.49 -18.57
C LEU A 166 -15.35 6.55 -19.42
N TYR A 167 -14.71 7.65 -19.78
CA TYR A 167 -15.30 8.60 -20.70
C TYR A 167 -15.39 8.02 -22.13
N GLY A 168 -14.39 7.23 -22.54
CA GLY A 168 -14.33 6.59 -23.86
C GLY A 168 -15.30 5.42 -24.05
N ILE A 169 -15.49 4.57 -23.04
CA ILE A 169 -16.30 3.33 -23.12
C ILE A 169 -17.82 3.59 -22.93
N GLY A 170 -18.17 4.77 -22.43
CA GLY A 170 -19.54 5.14 -22.06
C GLY A 170 -20.62 4.92 -23.13
N SER A 171 -21.57 4.03 -22.85
CA SER A 171 -22.58 3.55 -23.82
C SER A 171 -23.85 4.38 -23.99
N SER A 172 -24.07 5.45 -23.21
CA SER A 172 -25.19 6.38 -23.42
C SER A 172 -24.83 7.78 -22.98
N ARG A 173 -24.89 8.71 -23.94
CA ARG A 173 -24.68 10.15 -23.74
C ARG A 173 -26.03 10.84 -23.76
N SER A 174 -26.41 11.43 -22.64
CA SER A 174 -27.49 12.41 -22.59
C SER A 174 -26.85 13.74 -22.23
N GLY A 175 -26.42 14.50 -23.24
CA GLY A 175 -25.57 15.68 -23.03
C GLY A 175 -24.13 15.31 -22.62
N SER A 176 -23.64 15.92 -21.54
CA SER A 176 -22.28 15.67 -20.99
C SER A 176 -22.18 14.47 -20.05
N GLU A 177 -23.32 13.86 -19.67
CA GLU A 177 -23.37 12.75 -18.72
C GLU A 177 -23.25 11.39 -19.42
N VAL A 178 -22.40 10.55 -18.84
CA VAL A 178 -22.18 9.16 -19.28
C VAL A 178 -22.80 8.22 -18.24
N ARG A 179 -23.76 7.40 -18.67
CA ARG A 179 -24.50 6.49 -17.78
C ARG A 179 -23.99 5.05 -17.86
N TYR A 180 -23.84 4.43 -16.69
CA TYR A 180 -23.37 3.06 -16.50
C TYR A 180 -24.43 2.20 -15.80
N ASN A 181 -25.57 1.96 -16.46
CA ASN A 181 -26.70 1.23 -15.86
C ASN A 181 -26.73 -0.28 -16.20
N LYS A 182 -25.72 -0.80 -16.88
CA LYS A 182 -25.68 -2.22 -17.25
C LYS A 182 -24.66 -2.93 -16.39
N TRP A 183 -25.14 -3.83 -15.53
CA TRP A 183 -24.30 -4.86 -14.93
C TRP A 183 -23.61 -5.66 -16.07
N PRO A 184 -22.33 -6.04 -15.96
CA PRO A 184 -21.40 -5.86 -14.83
C PRO A 184 -20.42 -4.67 -14.98
N ALA A 185 -20.71 -3.68 -15.82
CA ALA A 185 -19.70 -2.70 -16.24
C ALA A 185 -19.04 -1.90 -15.08
N PRO A 186 -19.79 -1.23 -14.18
CA PRO A 186 -19.17 -0.45 -13.11
C PRO A 186 -18.49 -1.32 -12.05
N GLU A 187 -18.98 -2.53 -11.79
CA GLU A 187 -18.34 -3.46 -10.86
C GLU A 187 -17.04 -4.02 -11.43
N LEU A 188 -17.04 -4.45 -12.70
CA LEU A 188 -15.83 -4.92 -13.37
C LEU A 188 -14.78 -3.81 -13.48
N PHE A 189 -15.20 -2.57 -13.72
CA PHE A 189 -14.32 -1.42 -13.64
C PHE A 189 -13.64 -1.35 -12.27
N LYS A 190 -14.39 -1.41 -11.17
CA LYS A 190 -13.84 -1.36 -9.81
C LYS A 190 -12.93 -2.55 -9.49
N LEU A 191 -13.24 -3.74 -10.01
CA LEU A 191 -12.38 -4.91 -9.91
C LEU A 191 -11.02 -4.65 -10.56
N VAL A 192 -11.00 -4.24 -11.83
CA VAL A 192 -9.76 -3.99 -12.57
C VAL A 192 -9.01 -2.80 -11.97
N TYR A 193 -9.73 -1.76 -11.54
CA TYR A 193 -9.16 -0.58 -10.90
C TYR A 193 -8.43 -0.95 -9.61
N GLY A 194 -9.09 -1.68 -8.70
CA GLY A 194 -8.48 -2.16 -7.46
C GLY A 194 -7.33 -3.13 -7.70
N PHE A 195 -7.48 -4.05 -8.67
CA PHE A 195 -6.48 -5.05 -9.02
C PHE A 195 -5.20 -4.40 -9.53
N THR A 196 -5.30 -3.50 -10.50
CA THR A 196 -4.14 -2.82 -11.11
C THR A 196 -3.43 -1.91 -10.12
N MET A 197 -4.17 -1.21 -9.25
CA MET A 197 -3.56 -0.44 -8.16
C MET A 197 -2.81 -1.34 -7.18
N GLY A 198 -3.40 -2.46 -6.76
CA GLY A 198 -2.74 -3.44 -5.90
C GLY A 198 -1.43 -3.90 -6.56
N LEU A 199 -1.51 -4.42 -7.79
CA LEU A 199 -0.37 -4.93 -8.55
C LEU A 199 0.85 -4.00 -8.57
N VAL A 200 0.62 -2.70 -8.73
CA VAL A 200 1.70 -1.71 -8.90
C VAL A 200 2.19 -1.14 -7.58
N THR A 201 1.28 -0.88 -6.65
CA THR A 201 1.64 -0.11 -5.45
C THR A 201 2.18 -0.97 -4.32
N THR A 202 1.62 -2.16 -4.11
CA THR A 202 1.98 -3.06 -3.00
C THR A 202 3.43 -3.55 -3.03
N PRO A 203 4.06 -3.91 -4.18
CA PRO A 203 5.47 -4.30 -4.17
C PRO A 203 6.39 -3.14 -3.77
N VAL A 204 6.00 -1.90 -4.06
CA VAL A 204 6.74 -0.69 -3.63
C VAL A 204 6.65 -0.54 -2.12
N TYR A 205 5.47 -0.72 -1.53
CA TYR A 205 5.26 -0.60 -0.08
C TYR A 205 6.07 -1.67 0.65
N SER A 206 6.00 -2.90 0.17
CA SER A 206 6.70 -4.03 0.78
C SER A 206 8.22 -3.91 0.64
N TYR A 207 8.71 -3.39 -0.49
CA TYR A 207 10.13 -3.09 -0.66
C TYR A 207 10.62 -1.99 0.28
N THR A 208 9.85 -0.91 0.46
CA THR A 208 10.22 0.16 1.39
C THR A 208 10.23 -0.33 2.84
N ALA A 209 9.26 -1.16 3.25
CA ALA A 209 9.24 -1.81 4.56
C ALA A 209 10.46 -2.71 4.79
N LEU A 210 10.84 -3.53 3.81
CA LEU A 210 12.05 -4.38 3.90
C LEU A 210 13.32 -3.56 4.16
N LYS A 211 13.46 -2.42 3.48
CA LYS A 211 14.60 -1.51 3.70
C LYS A 211 14.52 -0.76 5.02
N ALA A 212 13.35 -0.28 5.41
CA ALA A 212 13.17 0.39 6.71
C ALA A 212 13.52 -0.54 7.87
N MET A 213 13.15 -1.82 7.77
CA MET A 213 13.53 -2.84 8.74
C MET A 213 15.05 -3.06 8.73
N GLY A 214 15.69 -3.24 7.58
CA GLY A 214 17.15 -3.47 7.54
C GLY A 214 17.96 -2.32 8.11
N ARG A 215 17.51 -1.08 7.91
CA ARG A 215 18.10 0.09 8.56
C ARG A 215 18.01 0.03 10.09
N THR A 216 16.88 -0.43 10.60
CA THR A 216 16.67 -0.55 12.05
C THR A 216 17.65 -1.57 12.64
N PHE A 217 17.83 -2.72 11.95
CA PHE A 217 18.83 -3.72 12.34
C PHE A 217 20.26 -3.18 12.33
N GLU A 218 20.65 -2.46 11.28
CA GLU A 218 22.00 -1.88 11.15
C GLU A 218 22.27 -0.89 12.29
N ARG A 219 21.30 0.00 12.57
CA ARG A 219 21.41 0.97 13.66
C ARG A 219 21.52 0.29 15.04
N ASP A 220 20.75 -0.77 15.28
CA ASP A 220 20.79 -1.49 16.55
C ASP A 220 22.14 -2.23 16.73
N ALA A 221 22.75 -2.71 15.64
CA ALA A 221 24.08 -3.33 15.65
C ALA A 221 25.20 -2.31 15.93
N GLU A 222 25.12 -1.11 15.33
CA GLU A 222 26.05 0.00 15.60
C GLU A 222 26.05 0.39 17.09
N LEU A 223 24.86 0.52 17.69
CA LEU A 223 24.70 0.86 19.11
C LEU A 223 25.29 -0.22 20.04
N THR A 224 25.24 -1.49 19.64
CA THR A 224 25.79 -2.60 20.44
C THR A 224 27.31 -2.65 20.38
N THR A 225 27.93 -2.17 19.30
CA THR A 225 29.39 -2.21 19.11
C THR A 225 30.12 -1.05 19.82
N GLN A 226 29.39 -0.04 20.30
CA GLN A 226 29.94 1.14 20.97
C GLN A 226 30.12 0.98 22.49
N TYR A 227 29.74 -0.17 23.06
CA TYR A 227 29.88 -0.52 24.48
C TYR A 227 30.76 -1.76 24.63
#